data_AF-A0A972JEP7-F1
#
_entry.id   AF-A0A972JEP7-F1
#
_cell.length_a   1.000
_cell.length_b   1.000
_cell.length_c   1.000
_cell.angle_alpha   90.00
_cell.angle_beta   90.00
_cell.angle_gamma   90.00
#
_symmetry.space_group_name_H-M   'P 1'
#
loop_
_entity.id
_entity.type
_entity.pdbx_description
1 polymer ?
#
loop_
_entity_poly.entity_id
_entity_poly.type
_entity_poly.pdbx_seq_one_letter_code
_entity_poly.pdbx_strand_id
1 'polypeptide(L)' 'FQPEKVAFEAGRIMLQRVDHLLLEKQNFAFETTLATKSYRGKILEAQKNGYNVILLFFWLRKVELAIERVKLRVKEGGHN' A
#
# COMPACT_ATOMS: atom_id res chain seq x y z
N PHE A 1 -7.39 3.64 22.35
CA PHE A 1 -6.87 3.72 20.98
C PHE A 1 -6.71 2.28 20.47
N GLN A 2 -7.46 1.85 19.44
CA GLN A 2 -7.37 0.49 18.86
C GLN A 2 -6.81 0.59 17.43
N PRO A 3 -5.48 0.75 17.29
CA PRO A 3 -4.85 1.05 16.00
C PRO A 3 -5.12 -0.01 14.93
N GLU A 4 -5.29 -1.28 15.32
CA GLU A 4 -5.63 -2.36 14.39
C GLU A 4 -6.98 -2.16 13.70
N LYS A 5 -8.02 -1.76 14.44
CA LYS A 5 -9.35 -1.52 13.86
C LYS A 5 -9.32 -0.35 12.86
N VAL A 6 -8.56 0.70 13.19
CA VAL A 6 -8.36 1.85 12.32
C VAL A 6 -7.59 1.45 11.05
N ALA A 7 -6.61 0.54 11.16
CA ALA A 7 -5.85 0.06 10.01
C ALA A 7 -6.74 -0.70 9.00
N PHE A 8 -7.67 -1.54 9.47
CA PHE A 8 -8.60 -2.23 8.57
C PHE A 8 -9.55 -1.27 7.87
N GLU A 9 -10.06 -0.27 8.59
CA GLU A 9 -10.95 0.74 8.01
C GLU A 9 -10.23 1.62 6.99
N ALA A 10 -9.03 2.08 7.31
CA ALA A 10 -8.18 2.84 6.38
C ALA A 10 -7.89 2.04 5.09
N GLY A 11 -7.63 0.73 5.22
CA GLY A 11 -7.46 -0.15 4.06
C GLY A 11 -8.70 -0.23 3.17
N ARG A 12 -9.91 -0.31 3.76
CA ARG A 12 -11.18 -0.30 3.01
C ARG A 12 -11.40 1.03 2.29
N ILE A 13 -11.18 2.15 2.97
CA ILE A 13 -11.31 3.49 2.38
C ILE A 13 -10.37 3.66 1.19
N MET A 14 -9.13 3.18 1.31
CA MET A 14 -8.16 3.23 0.23
C MET A 14 -8.61 2.42 -1.01
N LEU A 15 -9.13 1.20 -0.82
CA LEU A 15 -9.66 0.39 -1.91
C LEU A 15 -10.87 1.05 -2.59
N GLN A 16 -11.78 1.63 -1.81
CA GLN A 16 -12.91 2.38 -2.35
C GLN A 16 -12.47 3.60 -3.16
N ARG A 17 -11.40 4.29 -2.72
CA ARG A 17 -10.85 5.42 -3.45
C ARG A 17 -10.23 5.00 -4.79
N VAL A 18 -9.52 3.87 -4.81
CA VAL A 18 -8.99 3.28 -6.06
C VAL A 18 -10.13 3.00 -7.04
N ASP A 19 -11.22 2.39 -6.57
CA ASP A 19 -12.37 2.06 -7.43
C ASP A 19 -13.02 3.29 -8.03
N HIS A 20 -13.21 4.34 -7.23
CA HIS A 20 -13.75 5.60 -7.70
C HIS A 20 -12.84 6.28 -8.74
N LEU A 21 -11.52 6.29 -8.53
CA LEU A 21 -10.58 6.87 -9.49
C LEU A 21 -10.52 6.08 -10.81
N LEU A 22 -10.65 4.74 -10.74
CA LEU A 22 -10.74 3.89 -11.93
C LEU A 22 -12.00 4.22 -12.75
N LEU A 23 -13.16 4.39 -12.10
CA LEU A 23 -14.42 4.77 -12.72
C LEU A 23 -14.35 6.14 -13.40
N GLU A 24 -13.70 7.11 -12.74
CA GLU A 24 -13.52 8.47 -13.27
C GLU A 24 -12.42 8.60 -14.32
N LYS A 25 -11.76 7.49 -14.68
CA LYS A 25 -10.64 7.44 -15.64
C LYS A 25 -9.48 8.38 -15.27
N GLN A 26 -9.23 8.58 -13.98
CA GLN A 26 -8.18 9.48 -13.49
C GLN A 26 -6.84 8.77 -13.35
N ASN A 27 -5.75 9.50 -13.57
CA ASN A 27 -4.41 9.02 -13.25
C ASN A 27 -4.18 9.07 -11.74
N PHE A 28 -3.65 8.00 -11.15
CA PHE A 28 -3.33 7.95 -9.72
C PHE A 28 -2.16 7.00 -9.42
N ALA A 29 -1.60 7.16 -8.23
CA ALA A 29 -0.60 6.27 -7.67
C ALA A 29 -0.90 6.04 -6.18
N PHE A 30 -0.53 4.88 -5.67
CA PHE A 30 -0.65 4.56 -4.25
C PHE A 30 0.51 3.65 -3.83
N GLU A 31 0.92 3.77 -2.57
CA GLU A 31 1.91 2.87 -1.97
C GLU A 31 1.22 1.64 -1.39
N THR A 32 1.80 0.47 -1.62
CA THR A 32 1.32 -0.80 -1.06
C THR A 32 2.48 -1.78 -0.92
N THR A 33 2.39 -2.68 0.06
CA THR A 33 3.30 -3.82 0.20
C THR A 33 2.93 -4.99 -0.71
N LEU A 34 1.81 -4.90 -1.43
CA LEU A 34 1.21 -6.00 -2.20
C LEU A 34 0.99 -7.29 -1.39
N ALA A 35 0.93 -7.20 -0.07
CA ALA A 35 0.75 -8.35 0.82
C ALA A 35 -0.64 -9.00 0.65
N THR A 36 -1.64 -8.23 0.22
CA THR A 36 -3.01 -8.70 0.01
C THR A 36 -3.30 -8.96 -1.47
N LYS A 37 -4.07 -10.03 -1.74
CA LYS A 37 -4.46 -10.41 -3.11
C LYS A 37 -5.47 -9.45 -3.77
N SER A 38 -6.08 -8.53 -3.01
CA SER A 38 -7.10 -7.60 -3.50
C SER A 38 -6.58 -6.68 -4.60
N TYR A 39 -5.32 -6.26 -4.54
CA TYR A 39 -4.72 -5.37 -5.54
C TYR A 39 -4.58 -6.02 -6.92
N ARG A 40 -4.38 -7.35 -6.99
CA ARG A 40 -4.26 -8.06 -8.26
C ARG A 40 -5.50 -7.85 -9.13
N GLY A 41 -6.69 -7.90 -8.54
CA GLY A 41 -7.94 -7.68 -9.26
C GLY A 41 -8.00 -6.27 -9.87
N LYS A 42 -7.63 -5.27 -9.07
CA LYS A 42 -7.63 -3.84 -9.48
C LYS A 42 -6.61 -3.52 -10.55
N ILE A 43 -5.43 -4.13 -10.49
CA ILE A 43 -4.41 -4.00 -11.54
C ILE A 43 -4.94 -4.55 -12.88
N LEU A 44 -5.54 -5.74 -12.87
CA LEU A 44 -6.10 -6.35 -14.07
C LEU A 44 -7.29 -5.54 -14.62
N GLU A 45 -8.13 -5.00 -13.74
CA GLU A 45 -9.24 -4.11 -14.09
C GLU A 45 -8.73 -2.81 -14.75
N ALA A 46 -7.71 -2.17 -14.16
CA ALA A 46 -7.09 -0.98 -14.72
C ALA A 46 -6.53 -1.24 -16.13
N GLN A 47 -5.79 -2.33 -16.32
CA GLN A 47 -5.26 -2.71 -17.64
C GLN A 47 -6.37 -2.93 -18.67
N LYS A 48 -7.45 -3.61 -18.29
CA LYS A 48 -8.64 -3.79 -19.15
C LYS A 48 -9.30 -2.46 -19.51
N ASN A 49 -9.26 -1.49 -18.60
CA ASN A 49 -9.79 -0.15 -18.82
C ASN A 49 -8.82 0.79 -19.57
N GLY A 50 -7.71 0.26 -20.11
CA GLY A 50 -6.77 0.99 -20.96
C GLY A 50 -5.67 1.74 -20.20
N TYR A 51 -5.51 1.50 -18.89
CA TYR A 51 -4.43 2.11 -18.13
C TYR A 51 -3.08 1.46 -18.45
N ASN A 52 -2.04 2.29 -18.55
CA ASN A 52 -0.67 1.83 -18.39
C ASN A 52 -0.36 1.68 -16.90
N VAL A 53 -0.05 0.45 -16.45
CA VAL A 53 0.23 0.17 -15.03
C VAL A 53 1.72 -0.01 -14.83
N ILE A 54 2.29 0.79 -13.92
CA ILE A 54 3.71 0.77 -13.56
C ILE A 54 3.84 0.32 -12.11
N LEU A 55 4.66 -0.70 -11.86
CA LEU A 55 5.00 -1.15 -10.51
C LEU A 55 6.44 -0.74 -10.19
N LEU A 56 6.61 0.08 -9.15
CA LEU A 56 7.90 0.48 -8.62
C LEU A 56 8.15 -0.27 -7.32
N PHE A 57 9.18 -1.13 -7.31
CA PHE A 57 9.59 -1.85 -6.12
C PHE A 57 10.77 -1.15 -5.46
N PHE A 58 10.66 -0.92 -4.15
CA PHE A 58 11.73 -0.37 -3.33
C PHE A 58 12.20 -1.45 -2.36
N TRP A 59 13.51 -1.68 -2.31
CA TRP A 59 14.13 -2.61 -1.37
C TRP A 59 15.41 -2.02 -0.79
N LEU A 60 15.76 -2.49 0.40
CA LEU A 60 17.02 -2.13 1.03
C LEU A 60 18.13 -3.00 0.47
N ARG A 61 19.34 -2.42 0.37
CA ARG A 61 20.52 -3.15 -0.12
C ARG A 61 20.99 -4.26 0.82
N LYS A 62 20.59 -4.20 2.09
CA LYS A 62 21.04 -5.07 3.19
C LYS A 62 19.92 -5.24 4.21
N VAL A 63 19.75 -6.46 4.75
CA VAL A 63 18.69 -6.78 5.73
C VAL A 63 18.91 -6.07 7.06
N GLU A 64 20.17 -5.85 7.42
CA GLU A 64 20.58 -5.17 8.64
C GLU A 64 20.01 -3.75 8.72
N LEU A 65 19.85 -3.08 7.57
CA LEU A 65 19.21 -1.76 7.51
C LEU A 65 17.74 -1.79 7.95
N ALA A 66 17.01 -2.88 7.66
CA ALA A 66 15.64 -3.03 8.12
C ALA A 66 15.61 -3.26 9.65
N ILE A 67 16.52 -4.09 10.16
CA ILE A 67 16.65 -4.38 11.60
C ILE A 67 16.95 -3.11 12.37
N GLU A 68 17.93 -2.31 11.94
CA GLU A 68 18.27 -1.04 12.59
C GLU A 68 17.13 -0.02 12.54
N ARG A 69 16.37 0.05 11.43
CA ARG A 69 15.18 0.90 11.34
C ARG A 69 14.10 0.51 12.36
N VAL A 70 13.89 -0.78 12.60
CA VAL A 70 12.94 -1.25 13.62
C VAL A 70 13.44 -0.87 15.02
N LYS A 71 14.71 -1.12 15.34
CA LYS A 71 15.30 -0.76 16.64
C LYS A 71 15.15 0.74 16.93
N LEU A 72 15.44 1.59 15.95
CA LEU A 72 15.29 3.04 16.10
C LEU A 72 13.82 3.42 16.36
N ARG A 73 12.88 2.85 15.60
CA ARG A 73 11.45 3.13 15.77
C ARG A 73 10.93 2.72 17.15
N VAL A 74 11.38 1.59 17.69
CA VAL A 74 11.02 1.15 19.05
C VAL A 74 11.60 2.12 20.09
N LYS A 75 12.86 2.53 19.93
CA LYS A 75 13.51 3.52 20.80
C LYS A 75 12.78 4.87 20.82
N GLU A 76 12.22 5.27 19.68
CA GLU A 76 11.42 6.50 19.53
C GLU A 76 9.98 6.36 20.04
N GLY A 77 9.61 5.23 20.65
CA GLY A 77 8.28 4.99 21.21
C GLY A 77 7.22 4.61 20.17
N GLY A 78 7.65 4.20 18.97
CA GLY A 78 6.78 3.98 17.83
C GLY A 78 6.01 2.66 17.83
N HIS A 79 6.39 1.66 18.64
CA HIS A 79 5.72 0.36 18.87
C HIS A 79 6.32 -0.39 20.08
N ASN A 80 5.50 -1.19 20.79
CA ASN A 80 5.93 -2.33 21.62
C ASN A 80 5.57 -3.62 20.88
#